data_AF-A0A9P1C0H3-F1
#
_entry.id   AF-A0A9P1C0H3-F1
#
_cell.length_a   1.000
_cell.length_b   1.000
_cell.length_c   1.000
_cell.angle_alpha   90.00
_cell.angle_beta   90.00
_cell.angle_gamma   90.00
#
_symmetry.space_group_name_H-M   'P 1'
#
loop_
_entity.id
_entity.type
_entity.pdbx_description
1 polymer ?
#
loop_
_entity_poly.entity_id
_entity_poly.type
_entity_poly.pdbx_seq_one_letter_code
_entity_poly.pdbx_strand_id
1 'polypeptide(L)'
;MALAKVILLAAALGCSGQDCSGHGVTWGPGIGPPPAGCGGGGTGGTGPSPPSGGTAGCTNPSCSSPPCAAPLLGDVGCTSVAGMETYNHEMLSIGDTISSGAHIFGPFEAGFTSQQDNIISTWGCSTPSVVYDTEGGTDIGIAEKRVAHLCNIEFPRIVGNTYYGVVGPCGGHTNDYHFHRGFSCLYAESGGHSTKVGDVASHGIYGKWEDYDLKRLPLLDACGAHIGPTPDSATPVYHYHVQDQAPFTVGCHGPSQSGGLVSVAVCRSLYSDCDNDGGSGTTLTTKTGNVQYDRYCPCFDATGSNMGTNVQELPALSSSEIYYSADSTANSQTSGTTTTTTTTASTTTTTTSTTSTTTTSAGGSGTSTAQSSVSSASSASTASASTTSATASATSATASTGDTDDTDASTASTSSMESTTSFVADSPTTVTSEATSRGFALQGSILMALCSFSLL
;
A
#
# COMPACT_ATOMS: atom_id res chain seq x y z
N MET A 1 -28.75 -47.46 52.12
CA MET A 1 -29.64 -47.23 53.29
C MET A 1 -29.78 -45.72 53.47
N ALA A 2 -31.03 -45.25 53.61
CA ALA A 2 -31.51 -43.95 54.14
C ALA A 2 -30.73 -42.67 53.76
N LEU A 3 -31.20 -41.80 52.85
CA LEU A 3 -32.37 -40.90 52.95
C LEU A 3 -32.33 -39.94 54.14
N ALA A 4 -32.00 -38.67 53.89
CA ALA A 4 -32.43 -37.52 54.70
C ALA A 4 -32.50 -36.25 53.84
N LYS A 5 -33.74 -35.80 53.59
CA LYS A 5 -34.12 -34.43 53.20
C LYS A 5 -34.03 -33.52 54.44
N VAL A 6 -33.67 -32.23 54.29
CA VAL A 6 -34.30 -31.02 54.91
C VAL A 6 -33.65 -29.78 54.25
N ILE A 7 -34.35 -29.08 53.34
CA ILE A 7 -35.03 -27.74 53.44
C ILE A 7 -34.11 -26.50 53.33
N LEU A 8 -34.21 -25.86 52.16
CA LEU A 8 -34.48 -24.44 51.86
C LEU A 8 -33.86 -23.32 52.74
N LEU A 9 -32.97 -22.52 52.14
CA LEU A 9 -32.98 -21.05 52.32
C LEU A 9 -32.48 -20.37 51.03
N ALA A 10 -33.27 -19.43 50.53
CA ALA A 10 -32.97 -18.62 49.36
C ALA A 10 -31.98 -17.49 49.70
N ALA A 11 -31.04 -17.23 48.79
CA ALA A 11 -30.41 -15.92 48.64
C ALA A 11 -30.06 -15.71 47.17
N ALA A 12 -30.81 -14.81 46.55
CA ALA A 12 -30.50 -14.24 45.26
C ALA A 12 -29.23 -13.40 45.37
N LEU A 13 -28.21 -13.74 44.59
CA LEU A 13 -27.09 -12.87 44.26
C LEU A 13 -26.88 -12.98 42.75
N GLY A 14 -27.42 -12.00 42.04
CA GLY A 14 -27.17 -11.82 40.62
C GLY A 14 -25.71 -11.40 40.42
N CYS A 15 -24.94 -12.24 39.73
CA CYS A 15 -23.70 -11.81 39.10
C CYS A 15 -24.05 -11.27 37.70
N SER A 16 -24.32 -9.98 37.61
CA SER A 16 -24.33 -9.23 36.35
C SER A 16 -23.29 -8.13 36.44
N GLY A 17 -22.02 -8.52 36.35
CA GLY A 17 -20.92 -7.63 36.02
C GLY A 17 -20.14 -8.31 34.92
N GLN A 18 -20.36 -7.90 33.66
CA GLN A 18 -19.51 -8.35 32.56
C GLN A 18 -18.09 -7.86 32.81
N ASP A 19 -17.15 -8.80 32.75
CA ASP A 19 -15.73 -8.53 32.87
C ASP A 19 -15.28 -7.69 31.66
N CYS A 20 -15.04 -6.39 31.84
CA CYS A 20 -14.48 -5.53 30.80
C CYS A 20 -12.93 -5.55 30.80
N SER A 21 -12.28 -6.50 31.50
CA SER A 21 -10.82 -6.65 31.53
C SER A 21 -10.30 -7.10 30.15
N GLY A 22 -9.92 -6.13 29.31
CA GLY A 22 -9.50 -6.37 27.93
C GLY A 22 -10.07 -5.37 26.92
N HIS A 23 -11.01 -4.51 27.32
CA HIS A 23 -11.61 -3.49 26.47
C HIS A 23 -11.07 -2.10 26.82
N GLY A 24 -10.24 -1.50 25.95
CA GLY A 24 -9.79 -0.12 26.23
C GLY A 24 -8.80 0.59 25.30
N VAL A 25 -8.15 -0.06 24.32
CA VAL A 25 -7.13 0.65 23.49
C VAL A 25 -7.15 0.40 21.98
N THR A 26 -7.97 -0.53 21.46
CA THR A 26 -7.90 -0.95 20.04
C THR A 26 -9.28 -1.05 19.34
N TRP A 27 -10.14 -0.06 19.53
CA TRP A 27 -11.41 0.01 18.79
C TRP A 27 -11.22 0.78 17.47
N GLY A 28 -10.91 0.09 16.38
CA GLY A 28 -10.92 0.67 15.02
C GLY A 28 -12.33 0.73 14.40
N PRO A 29 -12.54 1.52 13.33
CA PRO A 29 -13.80 1.54 12.58
C PRO A 29 -14.11 0.15 11.98
N GLY A 30 -15.39 -0.24 11.93
CA GLY A 30 -15.85 -1.53 11.38
C GLY A 30 -16.10 -2.63 12.41
N ILE A 31 -15.75 -2.40 13.68
CA ILE A 31 -16.15 -3.27 14.78
C ILE A 31 -17.54 -2.83 15.25
N GLY A 32 -18.53 -3.73 15.22
CA GLY A 32 -19.90 -3.46 15.68
C GLY A 32 -19.95 -2.85 17.10
N PRO A 33 -21.05 -2.20 17.50
CA PRO A 33 -21.12 -1.45 18.75
C PRO A 33 -20.77 -2.33 19.96
N PRO A 34 -20.05 -1.80 20.97
CA PRO A 34 -19.68 -2.58 22.14
C PRO A 34 -20.93 -3.09 22.88
N PRO A 35 -20.82 -4.21 23.62
CA PRO A 35 -21.89 -4.67 24.49
C PRO A 35 -22.32 -3.56 25.46
N ALA A 36 -23.62 -3.45 25.72
CA ALA A 36 -24.17 -2.46 26.65
C ALA A 36 -23.48 -2.56 28.03
N GLY A 37 -22.69 -1.54 28.40
CA GLY A 37 -22.07 -1.45 29.74
C GLY A 37 -20.60 -1.04 29.81
N CYS A 38 -19.82 -1.08 28.72
CA CYS A 38 -18.37 -0.78 28.76
C CYS A 38 -17.98 0.64 28.21
N GLY A 39 -18.88 1.62 28.17
CA GLY A 39 -18.57 2.99 27.70
C GLY A 39 -18.19 3.94 28.85
N GLY A 40 -16.90 4.10 29.15
CA GLY A 40 -16.43 5.00 30.21
C GLY A 40 -15.08 5.67 29.90
N GLY A 41 -15.06 7.00 29.97
CA GLY A 41 -13.98 7.86 29.48
C GLY A 41 -12.62 7.72 30.18
N GLY A 42 -11.55 7.89 29.39
CA GLY A 42 -10.18 8.00 29.84
C GLY A 42 -9.40 8.99 28.97
N THR A 43 -8.88 10.04 29.61
CA THR A 43 -8.03 11.10 29.05
C THR A 43 -6.57 10.66 28.93
N GLY A 44 -5.94 10.88 27.76
CA GLY A 44 -4.49 11.10 27.65
C GLY A 44 -3.67 10.09 26.84
N GLY A 45 -3.56 10.33 25.52
CA GLY A 45 -2.57 9.70 24.63
C GLY A 45 -2.70 10.28 23.21
N THR A 46 -1.67 10.93 22.69
CA THR A 46 -1.67 11.70 21.42
C THR A 46 -1.51 10.84 20.15
N GLY A 47 -2.00 9.60 20.16
CA GLY A 47 -2.24 8.87 18.91
C GLY A 47 -3.53 9.35 18.27
N PRO A 48 -3.66 9.45 16.93
CA PRO A 48 -4.93 9.75 16.30
C PRO A 48 -5.96 8.72 16.78
N SER A 49 -6.97 9.21 17.51
CA SER A 49 -8.07 8.37 17.98
C SER A 49 -8.85 7.87 16.76
N PRO A 50 -9.20 6.57 16.70
CA PRO A 50 -9.96 6.02 15.59
C PRO A 50 -11.34 6.70 15.51
N PRO A 51 -11.81 7.05 14.30
CA PRO A 51 -13.09 7.72 14.14
C PRO A 51 -14.25 6.83 14.62
N SER A 52 -15.17 7.47 15.34
CA SER A 52 -16.39 6.90 15.91
C SER A 52 -17.29 6.29 14.81
N GLY A 53 -17.78 5.07 15.05
CA GLY A 53 -18.60 4.25 14.13
C GLY A 53 -20.01 4.76 13.81
N GLY A 54 -20.13 6.02 13.38
CA GLY A 54 -21.07 6.36 12.32
C GLY A 54 -20.43 6.03 10.96
N THR A 55 -21.21 6.05 9.89
CA THR A 55 -20.73 6.10 8.50
C THR A 55 -19.94 7.40 8.30
N ALA A 56 -18.76 7.48 8.88
CA ALA A 56 -17.90 8.64 8.78
C ALA A 56 -17.45 8.70 7.34
N GLY A 57 -17.76 9.80 6.64
CA GLY A 57 -17.28 9.97 5.28
C GLY A 57 -15.76 9.87 5.24
N CYS A 58 -15.25 9.38 4.11
CA CYS A 58 -13.81 9.28 3.89
C CYS A 58 -13.07 10.59 4.20
N THR A 59 -11.95 10.46 4.90
CA THR A 59 -11.08 11.57 5.27
C THR A 59 -9.74 11.46 4.55
N ASN A 60 -9.53 12.29 3.52
CA ASN A 60 -8.23 12.37 2.85
C ASN A 60 -7.21 13.11 3.75
N PRO A 61 -6.15 12.45 4.25
CA PRO A 61 -5.18 13.08 5.14
C PRO A 61 -4.32 14.12 4.42
N SER A 62 -3.92 15.20 5.08
CA SER A 62 -2.99 16.19 4.50
C SER A 62 -1.53 15.87 4.81
N CYS A 63 -0.61 16.17 3.89
CA CYS A 63 0.84 16.19 4.13
C CYS A 63 1.43 17.54 3.70
N SER A 64 1.61 18.45 4.66
CA SER A 64 2.10 19.82 4.39
C SER A 64 3.62 19.90 4.21
N SER A 65 4.35 18.87 4.61
CA SER A 65 5.82 18.84 4.58
C SER A 65 6.30 17.46 4.15
N PRO A 66 6.12 17.12 2.86
CA PRO A 66 6.45 15.80 2.37
C PRO A 66 7.97 15.51 2.44
N PRO A 67 8.36 14.25 2.71
CA PRO A 67 7.48 13.10 2.88
C PRO A 67 6.89 13.00 4.31
N CYS A 68 5.65 12.50 4.44
CA CYS A 68 4.97 12.23 5.71
C CYS A 68 4.60 10.75 5.84
N ALA A 69 4.50 10.25 7.07
CA ALA A 69 3.85 8.97 7.33
C ALA A 69 2.38 9.01 6.87
N ALA A 70 1.96 8.00 6.11
CA ALA A 70 0.56 7.72 5.85
C ALA A 70 0.00 6.89 7.02
N PRO A 71 -1.30 7.01 7.33
CA PRO A 71 -1.94 6.12 8.29
C PRO A 71 -1.75 4.64 7.93
N LEU A 72 -1.31 3.84 8.90
CA LEU A 72 -1.10 2.40 8.72
C LEU A 72 -2.42 1.63 8.67
N LEU A 73 -3.45 2.17 9.31
CA LEU A 73 -4.82 1.68 9.36
C LEU A 73 -5.77 2.84 9.05
N GLY A 74 -6.90 2.55 8.42
CA GLY A 74 -7.88 3.57 8.04
C GLY A 74 -7.44 4.40 6.83
N ASP A 75 -8.04 5.57 6.66
CA ASP A 75 -7.91 6.38 5.44
C ASP A 75 -6.49 6.88 5.16
N VAL A 76 -5.95 6.52 4.00
CA VAL A 76 -4.79 7.16 3.35
C VAL A 76 -5.22 8.07 2.19
N GLY A 77 -6.47 7.97 1.77
CA GLY A 77 -7.05 8.77 0.71
C GLY A 77 -8.52 8.46 0.47
N CYS A 78 -9.11 9.11 -0.53
CA CYS A 78 -10.50 8.90 -0.91
C CYS A 78 -10.61 8.64 -2.40
N THR A 79 -11.50 7.73 -2.78
CA THR A 79 -11.85 7.52 -4.19
C THR A 79 -12.55 8.76 -4.75
N SER A 80 -12.27 9.09 -6.01
CA SER A 80 -12.89 10.21 -6.72
C SER A 80 -13.91 9.75 -7.77
N VAL A 81 -13.98 8.44 -8.00
CA VAL A 81 -14.88 7.80 -8.97
C VAL A 81 -15.68 6.69 -8.29
N ALA A 82 -16.86 6.42 -8.83
CA ALA A 82 -17.68 5.29 -8.41
C ALA A 82 -17.30 4.03 -9.18
N GLY A 83 -17.65 2.87 -8.63
CA GLY A 83 -17.48 1.56 -9.26
C GLY A 83 -18.73 0.72 -9.19
N MET A 84 -18.63 -0.50 -9.73
CA MET A 84 -19.70 -1.49 -9.66
C MET A 84 -19.14 -2.83 -9.23
N GLU A 85 -19.77 -3.44 -8.23
CA GLU A 85 -19.39 -4.74 -7.72
C GLU A 85 -19.65 -5.83 -8.78
N THR A 86 -18.69 -6.72 -8.94
CA THR A 86 -18.69 -7.73 -10.02
C THR A 86 -19.09 -9.12 -9.53
N TYR A 87 -19.05 -9.36 -8.22
CA TYR A 87 -19.48 -10.61 -7.58
C TYR A 87 -20.20 -10.32 -6.26
N ASN A 88 -21.04 -11.25 -5.81
CA ASN A 88 -21.51 -11.19 -4.44
C ASN A 88 -20.30 -11.36 -3.51
N HIS A 89 -20.07 -10.37 -2.64
CA HIS A 89 -19.00 -10.39 -1.65
C HIS A 89 -19.47 -9.68 -0.39
N GLU A 90 -19.48 -10.44 0.72
CA GLU A 90 -19.99 -9.99 2.02
C GLU A 90 -21.38 -9.32 1.92
N MET A 91 -21.43 -8.00 1.97
CA MET A 91 -22.67 -7.21 1.99
C MET A 91 -23.01 -6.59 0.63
N LEU A 92 -22.12 -6.67 -0.36
CA LEU A 92 -22.40 -6.26 -1.72
C LEU A 92 -22.82 -7.44 -2.58
N SER A 93 -23.79 -7.20 -3.44
CA SER A 93 -24.22 -8.09 -4.51
C SER A 93 -23.68 -7.61 -5.84
N ILE A 94 -23.61 -8.53 -6.81
CA ILE A 94 -23.29 -8.17 -8.19
C ILE A 94 -24.19 -7.04 -8.70
N GLY A 95 -23.57 -6.01 -9.29
CA GLY A 95 -24.27 -4.83 -9.80
C GLY A 95 -24.49 -3.73 -8.76
N ASP A 96 -24.20 -3.96 -7.48
CA ASP A 96 -24.24 -2.89 -6.48
C ASP A 96 -23.21 -1.81 -6.80
N THR A 97 -23.58 -0.56 -6.56
CA THR A 97 -22.70 0.58 -6.79
C THR A 97 -21.77 0.79 -5.61
N ILE A 98 -20.47 0.87 -5.88
CA ILE A 98 -19.48 1.37 -4.94
C ILE A 98 -19.43 2.88 -5.14
N SER A 99 -19.85 3.64 -4.12
CA SER A 99 -19.92 5.10 -4.23
C SER A 99 -18.53 5.73 -4.38
N SER A 100 -18.45 6.82 -5.13
CA SER A 100 -17.28 7.72 -5.04
C SER A 100 -17.17 8.29 -3.64
N GLY A 101 -15.97 8.67 -3.21
CA GLY A 101 -15.72 9.05 -1.83
C GLY A 101 -15.69 7.87 -0.87
N ALA A 102 -15.68 6.63 -1.38
CA ALA A 102 -15.28 5.46 -0.64
C ALA A 102 -13.83 5.58 -0.17
N HIS A 103 -13.53 4.89 0.91
CA HIS A 103 -12.27 4.95 1.61
C HIS A 103 -11.15 4.23 0.86
N ILE A 104 -9.95 4.80 0.88
CA ILE A 104 -8.72 4.13 0.47
C ILE A 104 -7.97 3.88 1.77
N PHE A 105 -7.90 2.61 2.20
CA PHE A 105 -7.22 2.26 3.43
C PHE A 105 -5.73 1.99 3.23
N GLY A 106 -4.98 2.18 4.32
CA GLY A 106 -3.59 1.75 4.42
C GLY A 106 -3.44 0.24 4.19
N PRO A 107 -2.20 -0.25 4.02
CA PRO A 107 -1.93 -1.60 3.55
C PRO A 107 -2.30 -2.71 4.53
N PHE A 108 -2.55 -2.39 5.80
CA PHE A 108 -2.57 -3.36 6.88
C PHE A 108 -3.97 -3.65 7.42
N GLU A 109 -4.18 -4.90 7.83
CA GLU A 109 -5.31 -5.26 8.68
C GLU A 109 -5.01 -5.01 10.16
N ALA A 110 -6.04 -4.60 10.91
CA ALA A 110 -5.97 -4.40 12.36
C ALA A 110 -6.02 -5.70 13.18
N GLY A 111 -5.96 -6.86 12.50
CA GLY A 111 -6.05 -8.17 13.14
C GLY A 111 -7.46 -8.78 13.12
N PHE A 112 -7.52 -10.08 13.44
CA PHE A 112 -8.77 -10.83 13.56
C PHE A 112 -9.05 -11.20 15.01
N THR A 113 -10.30 -11.05 15.43
CA THR A 113 -10.79 -11.41 16.77
C THR A 113 -12.15 -12.11 16.67
N SER A 114 -12.75 -12.44 17.81
CA SER A 114 -14.10 -13.03 17.85
C SER A 114 -15.20 -12.15 17.24
N GLN A 115 -14.92 -10.86 17.05
CA GLN A 115 -15.85 -9.94 16.38
C GLN A 115 -16.08 -10.30 14.92
N GLN A 116 -15.11 -10.98 14.28
CA GLN A 116 -15.18 -11.37 12.88
C GLN A 116 -15.65 -12.83 12.68
N ASP A 117 -16.08 -13.54 13.74
CA ASP A 117 -16.43 -14.96 13.70
C ASP A 117 -17.46 -15.31 12.62
N ASN A 118 -18.48 -14.48 12.45
CA ASN A 118 -19.53 -14.69 11.45
C ASN A 118 -18.97 -14.64 10.02
N ILE A 119 -18.05 -13.70 9.75
CA ILE A 119 -17.44 -13.52 8.43
C ILE A 119 -16.43 -14.65 8.18
N ILE A 120 -15.57 -14.94 9.16
CA ILE A 120 -14.58 -16.03 9.10
C ILE A 120 -15.26 -17.40 8.89
N SER A 121 -16.39 -17.63 9.54
CA SER A 121 -17.19 -18.86 9.34
C SER A 121 -17.78 -18.90 7.93
N THR A 122 -18.27 -17.77 7.41
CA THR A 122 -18.83 -17.65 6.05
C THR A 122 -17.80 -17.94 4.97
N TRP A 123 -16.52 -17.62 5.23
CA TRP A 123 -15.41 -18.00 4.37
C TRP A 123 -15.18 -19.52 4.26
N GLY A 124 -15.74 -20.29 5.19
CA GLY A 124 -15.60 -21.75 5.27
C GLY A 124 -14.65 -22.21 6.36
N CYS A 125 -14.21 -21.32 7.26
CA CYS A 125 -13.38 -21.71 8.40
C CYS A 125 -14.25 -22.39 9.47
N SER A 126 -13.94 -23.63 9.82
CA SER A 126 -14.73 -24.37 10.83
C SER A 126 -14.55 -23.82 12.25
N THR A 127 -13.38 -23.25 12.54
CA THR A 127 -13.02 -22.77 13.89
C THR A 127 -12.41 -21.38 13.77
N PRO A 128 -13.22 -20.31 13.79
CA PRO A 128 -12.73 -18.94 13.57
C PRO A 128 -11.56 -18.52 14.46
N SER A 129 -11.53 -19.00 15.72
CA SER A 129 -10.47 -18.66 16.67
C SER A 129 -9.06 -19.07 16.25
N VAL A 130 -8.90 -19.95 15.26
CA VAL A 130 -7.56 -20.34 14.76
C VAL A 130 -6.91 -19.24 13.93
N VAL A 131 -7.68 -18.28 13.40
CA VAL A 131 -7.14 -17.16 12.62
C VAL A 131 -7.03 -15.87 13.42
N TYR A 132 -7.36 -15.89 14.71
CA TYR A 132 -7.22 -14.69 15.52
C TYR A 132 -5.77 -14.23 15.52
N ASP A 133 -5.60 -12.94 15.29
CA ASP A 133 -4.33 -12.25 15.28
C ASP A 133 -4.57 -10.88 15.88
N THR A 134 -4.56 -10.80 17.22
CA THR A 134 -4.87 -9.56 17.95
C THR A 134 -3.79 -8.49 17.79
N GLU A 135 -2.64 -8.84 17.22
CA GLU A 135 -1.53 -7.93 16.96
C GLU A 135 -1.80 -7.08 15.70
N GLY A 136 -2.39 -7.67 14.66
CA GLY A 136 -2.63 -7.02 13.37
C GLY A 136 -1.33 -6.62 12.66
N GLY A 137 -1.38 -5.67 11.73
CA GLY A 137 -0.18 -5.11 11.10
C GLY A 137 0.48 -6.00 10.06
N THR A 138 -0.19 -7.07 9.62
CA THR A 138 0.17 -7.74 8.37
C THR A 138 -0.56 -7.07 7.21
N ASP A 139 0.00 -7.14 6.00
CA ASP A 139 -0.70 -6.63 4.82
C ASP A 139 -1.80 -7.59 4.38
N ILE A 140 -2.78 -7.06 3.68
CA ILE A 140 -3.98 -7.81 3.30
C ILE A 140 -3.70 -9.08 2.49
N GLY A 141 -2.59 -9.10 1.74
CA GLY A 141 -2.14 -10.28 0.99
C GLY A 141 -1.57 -11.36 1.91
N ILE A 142 -0.80 -10.98 2.93
CA ILE A 142 -0.32 -11.89 3.96
C ILE A 142 -1.46 -12.38 4.86
N ALA A 143 -2.37 -11.51 5.32
CA ALA A 143 -3.58 -11.92 6.05
C ALA A 143 -4.35 -13.00 5.30
N GLU A 144 -4.66 -12.74 4.02
CA GLU A 144 -5.43 -13.65 3.19
C GLU A 144 -4.78 -15.03 3.08
N LYS A 145 -3.45 -15.07 2.84
CA LYS A 145 -2.70 -16.33 2.77
C LYS A 145 -2.58 -17.04 4.13
N ARG A 146 -2.57 -16.30 5.24
CA ARG A 146 -2.55 -16.87 6.60
C ARG A 146 -3.90 -17.46 6.96
N VAL A 147 -4.99 -16.75 6.72
CA VAL A 147 -6.36 -17.25 6.91
C VAL A 147 -6.58 -18.51 6.08
N ALA A 148 -6.18 -18.50 4.80
CA ALA A 148 -6.27 -19.67 3.93
C ALA A 148 -5.50 -20.89 4.47
N HIS A 149 -4.31 -20.66 5.04
CA HIS A 149 -3.51 -21.72 5.67
C HIS A 149 -4.18 -22.28 6.94
N LEU A 150 -4.49 -21.40 7.89
CA LEU A 150 -4.97 -21.77 9.22
C LEU A 150 -6.37 -22.41 9.19
N CYS A 151 -7.24 -21.95 8.29
CA CYS A 151 -8.55 -22.55 8.05
C CYS A 151 -8.53 -23.72 7.07
N ASN A 152 -7.39 -24.00 6.43
CA ASN A 152 -7.26 -24.97 5.35
C ASN A 152 -8.32 -24.77 4.23
N ILE A 153 -8.46 -23.53 3.79
CA ILE A 153 -9.32 -23.13 2.66
C ILE A 153 -8.47 -22.59 1.51
N GLU A 154 -9.11 -22.26 0.40
CA GLU A 154 -8.49 -21.60 -0.75
C GLU A 154 -9.02 -20.18 -0.89
N PHE A 155 -8.10 -19.23 -1.05
CA PHE A 155 -8.38 -17.84 -1.35
C PHE A 155 -7.46 -17.31 -2.45
N PRO A 156 -7.96 -16.38 -3.29
CA PRO A 156 -9.40 -16.13 -3.49
C PRO A 156 -10.06 -17.34 -4.17
N ARG A 157 -11.38 -17.53 -3.95
CA ARG A 157 -12.15 -18.56 -4.66
C ARG A 157 -13.53 -18.05 -5.04
N ILE A 158 -14.04 -18.53 -6.18
CA ILE A 158 -15.37 -18.15 -6.70
C ILE A 158 -16.26 -19.39 -6.67
N VAL A 159 -17.46 -19.27 -6.13
CA VAL A 159 -18.49 -20.31 -6.15
C VAL A 159 -19.79 -19.71 -6.66
N GLY A 160 -20.18 -20.09 -7.88
CA GLY A 160 -21.27 -19.43 -8.59
C GLY A 160 -20.94 -17.95 -8.80
N ASN A 161 -21.80 -17.06 -8.32
CA ASN A 161 -21.62 -15.61 -8.39
C ASN A 161 -21.01 -15.02 -7.12
N THR A 162 -20.53 -15.86 -6.19
CA THR A 162 -19.99 -15.39 -4.90
C THR A 162 -18.48 -15.50 -4.88
N TYR A 163 -17.82 -14.39 -4.55
CA TYR A 163 -16.38 -14.29 -4.34
C TYR A 163 -16.05 -14.40 -2.86
N TYR A 164 -15.13 -15.31 -2.54
CA TYR A 164 -14.63 -15.54 -1.19
C TYR A 164 -13.15 -15.18 -1.13
N GLY A 165 -12.84 -14.24 -0.27
CA GLY A 165 -11.51 -13.71 0.05
C GLY A 165 -11.65 -12.81 1.27
N VAL A 166 -10.52 -12.31 1.78
CA VAL A 166 -10.55 -11.32 2.86
C VAL A 166 -11.06 -9.97 2.34
N VAL A 167 -10.71 -9.65 1.10
CA VAL A 167 -11.25 -8.52 0.34
C VAL A 167 -11.99 -9.00 -0.90
N GLY A 168 -12.92 -8.20 -1.39
CA GLY A 168 -13.70 -8.50 -2.59
C GLY A 168 -12.87 -8.45 -3.87
N PRO A 169 -13.47 -8.81 -5.02
CA PRO A 169 -12.79 -8.79 -6.32
C PRO A 169 -12.42 -7.37 -6.77
N CYS A 170 -13.19 -6.38 -6.35
CA CYS A 170 -12.90 -4.96 -6.50
C CYS A 170 -11.73 -4.49 -5.62
N GLY A 171 -11.35 -5.30 -4.62
CA GLY A 171 -10.23 -5.08 -3.71
C GLY A 171 -10.55 -4.24 -2.47
N GLY A 172 -11.84 -4.06 -2.18
CA GLY A 172 -12.35 -3.53 -0.92
C GLY A 172 -13.42 -4.44 -0.32
N HIS A 173 -13.92 -4.07 0.88
CA HIS A 173 -14.97 -4.81 1.57
C HIS A 173 -15.72 -3.95 2.63
N THR A 174 -16.67 -4.58 3.34
CA THR A 174 -17.56 -4.00 4.38
C THR A 174 -18.60 -2.97 3.91
N ASN A 175 -19.44 -2.49 4.85
CA ASN A 175 -20.56 -1.57 4.61
C ASN A 175 -20.06 -0.13 4.43
N ASP A 176 -19.03 0.21 5.19
CA ASP A 176 -18.27 1.43 5.01
C ASP A 176 -17.16 1.11 4.01
N TYR A 177 -17.57 0.97 2.75
CA TYR A 177 -16.75 0.30 1.74
C TYR A 177 -15.39 0.96 1.63
N HIS A 178 -14.35 0.17 1.85
CA HIS A 178 -12.98 0.65 1.85
C HIS A 178 -12.07 -0.29 1.07
N PHE A 179 -11.25 0.29 0.20
CA PHE A 179 -10.32 -0.41 -0.65
C PHE A 179 -8.98 -0.61 0.07
N HIS A 180 -8.44 -1.82 -0.02
CA HIS A 180 -7.07 -2.13 0.43
C HIS A 180 -6.12 -2.41 -0.72
N ARG A 181 -6.64 -2.88 -1.87
CA ARG A 181 -5.83 -3.25 -3.04
C ARG A 181 -6.65 -3.23 -4.33
N GLY A 182 -6.02 -3.45 -5.48
CA GLY A 182 -6.67 -3.84 -6.75
C GLY A 182 -7.47 -2.75 -7.46
N PHE A 183 -8.49 -2.15 -6.83
CA PHE A 183 -9.31 -1.05 -7.38
C PHE A 183 -9.96 -1.41 -8.72
N SER A 184 -10.10 -2.70 -9.02
CA SER A 184 -10.41 -3.23 -10.36
C SER A 184 -11.79 -2.82 -10.87
N CYS A 185 -12.66 -2.36 -9.97
CA CYS A 185 -14.01 -1.87 -10.29
C CYS A 185 -14.08 -0.36 -10.47
N LEU A 186 -12.97 0.37 -10.30
CA LEU A 186 -12.90 1.83 -10.43
C LEU A 186 -12.25 2.29 -11.73
N TYR A 187 -11.59 1.39 -12.46
CA TYR A 187 -10.97 1.71 -13.74
C TYR A 187 -11.01 0.53 -14.70
N ALA A 188 -10.97 0.82 -15.99
CA ALA A 188 -10.79 -0.19 -17.03
C ALA A 188 -9.30 -0.40 -17.30
N GLU A 189 -8.89 -1.66 -17.42
CA GLU A 189 -7.56 -2.01 -17.91
C GLU A 189 -7.56 -1.95 -19.45
N SER A 190 -7.42 -0.76 -20.02
CA SER A 190 -7.45 -0.54 -21.47
C SER A 190 -6.75 0.77 -21.85
N GLY A 191 -6.15 0.83 -23.04
CA GLY A 191 -5.58 2.07 -23.58
C GLY A 191 -4.18 2.37 -23.05
N GLY A 192 -3.86 3.66 -22.91
CA GLY A 192 -2.59 4.12 -22.36
C GLY A 192 -2.56 4.07 -20.82
N HIS A 193 -2.20 5.19 -20.21
CA HIS A 193 -2.14 5.33 -18.75
C HIS A 193 -3.51 5.12 -18.11
N SER A 194 -3.53 4.46 -16.95
CA SER A 194 -4.75 4.23 -16.18
C SER A 194 -5.42 5.54 -15.79
N THR A 195 -6.75 5.54 -15.62
CA THR A 195 -7.47 6.73 -15.11
C THR A 195 -7.18 6.96 -13.63
N LYS A 196 -7.36 8.22 -13.20
CA LYS A 196 -7.36 8.59 -11.78
C LYS A 196 -8.56 7.92 -11.11
N VAL A 197 -8.33 7.28 -9.97
CA VAL A 197 -9.35 6.60 -9.16
C VAL A 197 -9.58 7.26 -7.81
N GLY A 198 -8.66 8.12 -7.37
CA GLY A 198 -8.79 8.84 -6.11
C GLY A 198 -7.73 9.89 -5.88
N ASP A 199 -7.76 10.43 -4.66
CA ASP A 199 -6.83 11.42 -4.13
C ASP A 199 -6.22 10.89 -2.83
N VAL A 200 -4.90 10.98 -2.73
CA VAL A 200 -4.09 10.61 -1.56
C VAL A 200 -3.24 11.82 -1.21
N ALA A 201 -3.57 12.43 -0.07
CA ALA A 201 -3.07 13.75 0.30
C ALA A 201 -3.23 14.76 -0.84
N SER A 202 -2.11 15.29 -1.36
CA SER A 202 -2.09 16.32 -2.39
C SER A 202 -1.95 15.75 -3.82
N HIS A 203 -1.97 14.43 -3.97
CA HIS A 203 -1.65 13.75 -5.24
C HIS A 203 -2.76 12.78 -5.65
N GLY A 204 -2.91 12.56 -6.96
CA GLY A 204 -3.83 11.55 -7.47
C GLY A 204 -3.27 10.14 -7.31
N ILE A 205 -4.17 9.18 -7.11
CA ILE A 205 -3.89 7.74 -7.29
C ILE A 205 -4.62 7.23 -8.54
N TYR A 206 -3.89 6.48 -9.36
CA TYR A 206 -4.34 5.96 -10.65
C TYR A 206 -4.38 4.43 -10.61
N GLY A 207 -5.11 3.82 -11.55
CA GLY A 207 -5.01 2.36 -11.76
C GLY A 207 -3.57 1.92 -12.06
N LYS A 208 -3.31 0.61 -12.07
CA LYS A 208 -1.93 0.09 -12.02
C LYS A 208 -1.04 0.34 -13.24
N TRP A 209 -1.62 0.67 -14.40
CA TRP A 209 -0.89 0.74 -15.67
C TRP A 209 -0.36 2.14 -15.98
N GLU A 210 0.92 2.22 -16.33
CA GLU A 210 1.52 3.37 -17.01
C GLU A 210 1.12 3.39 -18.49
N ASP A 211 1.03 2.21 -19.10
CA ASP A 211 0.49 2.01 -20.46
C ASP A 211 -0.05 0.58 -20.59
N TYR A 212 -1.38 0.41 -20.67
CA TYR A 212 -1.98 -0.92 -20.75
C TYR A 212 -1.74 -1.60 -22.10
N ASP A 213 -1.82 -0.85 -23.20
CA ASP A 213 -1.68 -1.36 -24.57
C ASP A 213 -0.25 -1.87 -24.81
N LEU A 214 0.75 -1.22 -24.23
CA LEU A 214 2.16 -1.61 -24.27
C LEU A 214 2.59 -2.51 -23.11
N LYS A 215 1.66 -2.90 -22.23
CA LYS A 215 1.91 -3.74 -21.04
C LYS A 215 3.03 -3.17 -20.16
N ARG A 216 2.96 -1.88 -19.84
CA ARG A 216 3.93 -1.17 -19.00
C ARG A 216 3.35 -0.86 -17.63
N LEU A 217 4.08 -1.29 -16.60
CA LEU A 217 3.83 -0.93 -15.22
C LEU A 217 4.82 0.15 -14.78
N PRO A 218 4.40 1.09 -13.93
CA PRO A 218 5.27 2.17 -13.47
C PRO A 218 6.40 1.64 -12.57
N LEU A 219 7.55 2.29 -12.62
CA LEU A 219 8.62 2.10 -11.65
C LEU A 219 8.34 2.97 -10.43
N LEU A 220 7.85 2.34 -9.37
CA LEU A 220 7.39 3.02 -8.17
C LEU A 220 8.51 3.20 -7.14
N ASP A 221 8.42 4.29 -6.40
CA ASP A 221 9.18 4.59 -5.21
C ASP A 221 8.62 3.88 -3.97
N ALA A 222 9.26 4.05 -2.82
CA ALA A 222 8.88 3.33 -1.60
C ALA A 222 7.51 3.73 -1.03
N CYS A 223 6.93 4.85 -1.48
CA CYS A 223 5.59 5.25 -1.12
C CYS A 223 4.51 4.68 -2.06
N GLY A 224 4.89 4.05 -3.17
CA GLY A 224 3.97 3.56 -4.21
C GLY A 224 3.66 4.58 -5.31
N ALA A 225 4.52 5.60 -5.49
CA ALA A 225 4.34 6.65 -6.48
C ALA A 225 5.52 6.75 -7.45
N HIS A 226 5.34 7.48 -8.54
CA HIS A 226 6.41 7.84 -9.45
C HIS A 226 6.21 9.24 -10.04
N ILE A 227 7.16 9.69 -10.85
CA ILE A 227 7.11 10.98 -11.54
C ILE A 227 7.00 10.71 -13.04
N GLY A 228 5.82 10.99 -13.59
CA GLY A 228 5.50 10.71 -14.99
C GLY A 228 4.34 11.56 -15.48
N PRO A 229 4.07 11.59 -16.79
CA PRO A 229 2.86 12.17 -17.32
C PRO A 229 1.64 11.39 -16.80
N THR A 230 0.49 12.05 -16.75
CA THR A 230 -0.80 11.45 -16.41
C THR A 230 -1.82 11.82 -17.48
N PRO A 231 -2.99 11.16 -17.52
CA PRO A 231 -4.10 11.58 -18.39
C PRO A 231 -4.48 13.06 -18.22
N ASP A 232 -4.32 13.58 -17.00
CA ASP A 232 -4.69 14.95 -16.63
C ASP A 232 -3.55 15.96 -16.84
N SER A 233 -2.30 15.49 -17.02
CA SER A 233 -1.12 16.35 -17.20
C SER A 233 -0.05 15.69 -18.06
N ALA A 234 0.22 16.28 -19.23
CA ALA A 234 1.38 15.89 -20.05
C ALA A 234 2.73 16.28 -19.42
N THR A 235 2.73 17.19 -18.45
CA THR A 235 3.94 17.51 -17.67
C THR A 235 4.13 16.46 -16.58
N PRO A 236 5.35 15.92 -16.38
CA PRO A 236 5.59 14.95 -15.32
C PRO A 236 5.23 15.48 -13.94
N VAL A 237 4.43 14.71 -13.20
CA VAL A 237 3.98 15.02 -11.84
C VAL A 237 4.15 13.80 -10.95
N TYR A 238 4.37 14.03 -9.65
CA TYR A 238 4.35 12.97 -8.66
C TYR A 238 2.91 12.46 -8.46
N HIS A 239 2.69 11.16 -8.63
CA HIS A 239 1.38 10.54 -8.45
C HIS A 239 1.51 9.05 -8.10
N TYR A 240 0.47 8.51 -7.47
CA TYR A 240 0.41 7.13 -7.00
C TYR A 240 -0.20 6.19 -8.03
N HIS A 241 0.17 4.93 -7.94
CA HIS A 241 -0.53 3.85 -8.63
C HIS A 241 -1.03 2.80 -7.65
N VAL A 242 -2.15 2.20 -7.99
CA VAL A 242 -2.58 0.93 -7.41
C VAL A 242 -1.60 -0.16 -7.81
N GLN A 243 -1.30 -1.08 -6.89
CA GLN A 243 -0.27 -2.10 -7.06
C GLN A 243 -0.84 -3.50 -6.85
N ASP A 244 -0.30 -4.48 -7.58
CA ASP A 244 -0.62 -5.90 -7.38
C ASP A 244 0.18 -6.51 -6.20
N GLN A 245 1.21 -5.81 -5.72
CA GLN A 245 2.04 -6.20 -4.58
C GLN A 245 1.93 -5.16 -3.47
N ALA A 246 2.24 -5.57 -2.24
CA ALA A 246 2.28 -4.67 -1.10
C ALA A 246 3.22 -3.47 -1.36
N PRO A 247 2.85 -2.25 -0.95
CA PRO A 247 1.74 -1.93 -0.04
C PRO A 247 0.35 -1.85 -0.71
N PHE A 248 0.19 -2.25 -1.98
CA PHE A 248 -1.06 -2.25 -2.77
C PHE A 248 -1.67 -0.87 -3.08
N THR A 249 -1.68 0.03 -2.10
CA THR A 249 -2.08 1.43 -2.21
C THR A 249 -0.85 2.32 -1.98
N VAL A 250 -0.71 2.87 -0.78
CA VAL A 250 0.25 3.92 -0.45
C VAL A 250 0.99 3.55 0.82
N GLY A 251 2.32 3.55 0.72
CA GLY A 251 3.20 3.29 1.86
C GLY A 251 3.56 4.54 2.65
N CYS A 252 3.51 5.73 2.05
CA CYS A 252 3.75 7.04 2.68
C CYS A 252 3.25 8.19 1.80
N HIS A 253 3.12 9.38 2.36
CA HIS A 253 2.79 10.58 1.60
C HIS A 253 4.07 11.26 1.10
N GLY A 254 4.41 11.08 -0.18
CA GLY A 254 5.52 11.77 -0.84
C GLY A 254 5.13 13.15 -1.38
N PRO A 255 5.97 13.78 -2.21
CA PRO A 255 7.29 13.33 -2.68
C PRO A 255 8.37 13.35 -1.59
N SER A 256 9.63 13.09 -1.94
CA SER A 256 10.75 13.36 -1.03
C SER A 256 10.93 14.88 -0.80
N GLN A 257 11.71 15.26 0.21
CA GLN A 257 11.90 16.66 0.60
C GLN A 257 12.53 17.52 -0.52
N SER A 258 13.25 16.89 -1.46
CA SER A 258 13.81 17.53 -2.65
C SER A 258 12.82 17.61 -3.83
N GLY A 259 11.59 17.12 -3.65
CA GLY A 259 10.56 17.04 -4.69
C GLY A 259 10.69 15.83 -5.63
N GLY A 260 11.53 14.84 -5.28
CA GLY A 260 11.77 13.65 -6.08
C GLY A 260 11.08 12.39 -5.54
N LEU A 261 11.55 11.23 -5.99
CA LEU A 261 11.12 9.92 -5.50
C LEU A 261 11.58 9.66 -4.06
N VAL A 262 10.85 8.84 -3.32
CA VAL A 262 11.13 8.45 -1.94
C VAL A 262 11.84 7.09 -1.89
N SER A 263 12.99 7.02 -1.22
CA SER A 263 13.73 5.77 -1.02
C SER A 263 13.15 4.90 0.09
N VAL A 264 13.47 3.61 0.08
CA VAL A 264 13.05 2.68 1.14
C VAL A 264 13.56 3.19 2.49
N ALA A 265 14.81 3.66 2.57
CA ALA A 265 15.37 4.21 3.79
C ALA A 265 14.62 5.46 4.28
N VAL A 266 14.22 6.38 3.38
CA VAL A 266 13.44 7.56 3.76
C VAL A 266 12.05 7.14 4.22
N CYS A 267 11.36 6.24 3.50
CA CYS A 267 10.07 5.70 3.90
C CYS A 267 10.13 5.12 5.32
N ARG A 268 11.10 4.23 5.60
CA ARG A 268 11.22 3.57 6.90
C ARG A 268 11.52 4.54 8.04
N SER A 269 12.19 5.66 7.77
CA SER A 269 12.46 6.68 8.77
C SER A 269 11.20 7.42 9.24
N LEU A 270 10.10 7.33 8.50
CA LEU A 270 8.81 7.93 8.84
C LEU A 270 8.04 7.11 9.90
N TYR A 271 8.38 5.84 10.07
CA TYR A 271 7.65 4.90 10.91
C TYR A 271 8.55 4.38 12.03
N SER A 272 8.16 4.64 13.27
CA SER A 272 8.87 4.09 14.45
C SER A 272 8.86 2.57 14.48
N ASP A 273 7.81 1.98 13.90
CA ASP A 273 7.51 0.54 13.97
C ASP A 273 8.17 -0.23 12.81
N CYS A 274 8.69 0.46 11.80
CA CYS A 274 9.64 -0.14 10.88
C CYS A 274 10.95 -0.34 11.64
N ASP A 275 11.23 -1.57 12.07
CA ASP A 275 12.45 -1.94 12.77
C ASP A 275 13.66 -1.59 11.87
N ASN A 276 14.23 -0.40 12.07
CA ASN A 276 15.45 0.05 11.38
C ASN A 276 16.71 -0.60 11.97
N ASP A 277 16.55 -1.46 12.98
CA ASP A 277 17.63 -2.13 13.71
C ASP A 277 17.96 -3.54 13.19
N GLY A 278 17.18 -4.04 12.21
CA GLY A 278 17.46 -5.30 11.53
C GLY A 278 17.18 -6.56 12.37
N GLY A 279 16.24 -6.52 13.32
CA GLY A 279 16.17 -7.55 14.37
C GLY A 279 14.96 -8.47 14.43
N SER A 280 13.73 -7.97 14.47
CA SER A 280 12.66 -8.73 15.15
C SER A 280 11.43 -9.10 14.32
N GLY A 281 11.52 -9.03 12.99
CA GLY A 281 10.40 -9.45 12.15
C GLY A 281 9.91 -10.87 12.48
N THR A 282 8.60 -11.03 12.47
CA THR A 282 7.93 -12.26 12.88
C THR A 282 7.96 -13.27 11.74
N THR A 283 8.21 -14.54 12.05
CA THR A 283 8.01 -15.62 11.09
C THR A 283 6.53 -15.94 10.98
N LEU A 284 5.95 -15.71 9.82
CA LEU A 284 4.55 -15.99 9.55
C LEU A 284 4.43 -17.21 8.63
N THR A 285 3.67 -18.21 9.07
CA THR A 285 3.33 -19.37 8.23
C THR A 285 2.11 -19.05 7.38
N THR A 286 2.27 -19.12 6.07
CA THR A 286 1.22 -18.86 5.08
C THR A 286 0.96 -20.09 4.22
N LYS A 287 -0.07 -20.04 3.37
CA LYS A 287 -0.37 -21.13 2.43
C LYS A 287 0.81 -21.41 1.47
N THR A 288 1.61 -20.39 1.16
CA THR A 288 2.77 -20.48 0.26
C THR A 288 4.09 -20.76 0.98
N GLY A 289 4.07 -20.95 2.31
CA GLY A 289 5.25 -21.18 3.13
C GLY A 289 5.50 -20.10 4.16
N ASN A 290 6.68 -20.14 4.78
CA ASN A 290 7.06 -19.19 5.82
C ASN A 290 7.62 -17.90 5.20
N VAL A 291 7.26 -16.76 5.79
CA VAL A 291 7.80 -15.44 5.42
C VAL A 291 8.28 -14.72 6.67
N GLN A 292 9.41 -14.01 6.57
CA GLN A 292 9.82 -13.04 7.59
C GLN A 292 9.10 -11.73 7.32
N TYR A 293 8.47 -11.17 8.36
CA TYR A 293 7.60 -10.01 8.17
C TYR A 293 7.78 -8.97 9.27
N ASP A 294 7.88 -7.70 8.87
CA ASP A 294 7.96 -6.55 9.77
C ASP A 294 6.56 -5.95 9.90
N ARG A 295 5.85 -6.24 11.00
CA ARG A 295 4.45 -5.78 11.15
C ARG A 295 4.41 -4.26 11.21
N TYR A 296 3.36 -3.67 10.65
CA TYR A 296 3.17 -2.22 10.63
C TYR A 296 4.29 -1.45 9.89
N CYS A 297 5.11 -2.12 9.07
CA CYS A 297 6.10 -1.46 8.23
C CYS A 297 5.70 -1.44 6.74
N PRO A 298 5.18 -0.32 6.21
CA PRO A 298 4.60 -0.26 4.87
C PRO A 298 5.65 -0.07 3.76
N CYS A 299 6.93 -0.08 4.13
CA CYS A 299 8.05 0.23 3.24
C CYS A 299 8.67 -1.06 2.69
N PHE A 300 8.18 -1.50 1.54
CA PHE A 300 8.65 -2.69 0.84
C PHE A 300 9.82 -2.36 -0.09
N ASP A 301 10.76 -3.29 -0.18
CA ASP A 301 11.96 -3.20 -0.99
C ASP A 301 11.78 -3.87 -2.36
N ALA A 302 12.81 -3.83 -3.22
CA ALA A 302 12.75 -4.38 -4.58
C ALA A 302 12.51 -5.90 -4.64
N THR A 303 12.67 -6.62 -3.52
CA THR A 303 12.38 -8.06 -3.43
C THR A 303 10.95 -8.35 -2.96
N GLY A 304 10.19 -7.31 -2.61
CA GLY A 304 8.87 -7.43 -1.99
C GLY A 304 8.95 -7.76 -0.49
N SER A 305 10.09 -7.51 0.15
CA SER A 305 10.28 -7.66 1.60
C SER A 305 10.10 -6.32 2.29
N ASN A 306 9.44 -6.29 3.45
CA ASN A 306 9.41 -5.10 4.32
C ASN A 306 10.35 -5.21 5.53
N MET A 307 11.23 -6.22 5.56
CA MET A 307 12.20 -6.40 6.62
C MET A 307 13.28 -5.30 6.60
N GLY A 308 13.73 -4.86 7.77
CA GLY A 308 14.84 -3.89 7.91
C GLY A 308 16.25 -4.44 7.64
N THR A 309 16.39 -5.68 7.17
CA THR A 309 17.69 -6.30 6.85
C THR A 309 17.80 -6.58 5.36
N ASN A 310 19.03 -6.48 4.83
CA ASN A 310 19.33 -6.76 3.41
C ASN A 310 18.44 -5.99 2.43
N VAL A 311 18.02 -4.77 2.81
CA VAL A 311 17.11 -3.91 2.04
C VAL A 311 17.68 -3.68 0.64
N GLN A 312 16.90 -4.01 -0.38
CA GLN A 312 17.22 -3.74 -1.77
C GLN A 312 16.45 -2.52 -2.28
N GLU A 313 17.18 -1.47 -2.65
CA GLU A 313 16.55 -0.24 -3.12
C GLU A 313 15.75 -0.46 -4.42
N LEU A 314 14.66 0.29 -4.56
CA LEU A 314 13.75 0.17 -5.70
C LEU A 314 14.40 0.66 -7.01
N PRO A 315 14.16 -0.03 -8.15
CA PRO A 315 14.77 0.37 -9.42
C PRO A 315 14.41 1.78 -9.88
N ALA A 316 13.27 2.32 -9.44
CA ALA A 316 12.82 3.68 -9.74
C ALA A 316 13.86 4.76 -9.39
N LEU A 317 14.70 4.52 -8.38
CA LEU A 317 15.73 5.48 -7.95
C LEU A 317 17.04 5.43 -8.74
N SER A 318 17.24 4.39 -9.54
CA SER A 318 18.46 4.19 -10.32
C SER A 318 18.23 4.13 -11.84
N SER A 319 16.97 4.02 -12.25
CA SER A 319 16.54 3.96 -13.64
C SER A 319 16.33 5.37 -14.22
N SER A 320 16.63 5.52 -15.52
CA SER A 320 16.18 6.66 -16.31
C SER A 320 14.80 6.44 -16.95
N GLU A 321 14.35 5.18 -17.03
CA GLU A 321 12.98 4.83 -17.42
C GLU A 321 12.03 5.00 -16.24
N ILE A 322 10.76 5.29 -16.52
CA ILE A 322 9.68 5.41 -15.52
C ILE A 322 8.77 4.17 -15.49
N TYR A 323 9.06 3.15 -16.29
CA TYR A 323 8.25 1.94 -16.39
C TYR A 323 9.09 0.70 -16.67
N TYR A 324 8.46 -0.46 -16.50
CA TYR A 324 8.97 -1.76 -16.94
C TYR A 324 7.86 -2.54 -17.66
N SER A 325 8.22 -3.48 -18.52
CA SER A 325 7.25 -4.32 -19.23
C SER A 325 6.75 -5.45 -18.33
N ALA A 326 5.43 -5.60 -18.17
CA ALA A 326 4.81 -6.67 -17.41
C ALA A 326 5.11 -8.08 -17.96
N ASP A 327 5.42 -8.19 -19.25
CA ASP A 327 5.83 -9.48 -19.84
C ASP A 327 7.27 -9.87 -19.46
N SER A 328 8.10 -8.89 -19.07
CA SER A 328 9.48 -9.16 -18.63
C SER A 328 9.54 -9.82 -17.25
N THR A 329 8.48 -9.68 -16.44
CA THR A 329 8.38 -10.33 -15.12
C THR A 329 8.07 -11.83 -15.18
N ALA A 330 7.65 -12.39 -16.32
CA ALA A 330 7.59 -13.84 -16.49
C ALA A 330 8.98 -14.50 -16.54
N ASN A 331 10.06 -13.71 -16.63
CA ASN A 331 11.43 -14.23 -16.69
C ASN A 331 12.45 -13.43 -15.86
N SER A 332 12.02 -12.53 -14.98
CA SER A 332 12.95 -11.61 -14.29
C SER A 332 12.58 -11.27 -12.84
N GLN A 333 12.09 -12.25 -12.08
CA GLN A 333 12.25 -12.29 -10.61
C GLN A 333 13.39 -13.23 -10.17
N THR A 334 14.18 -13.72 -11.15
CA THR A 334 15.47 -14.40 -10.95
C THR A 334 16.40 -13.97 -12.10
N SER A 335 16.94 -12.77 -12.05
CA SER A 335 18.08 -12.43 -12.90
C SER A 335 19.12 -11.72 -12.07
N GLY A 336 20.09 -12.51 -11.62
CA GLY A 336 21.25 -12.02 -10.89
C GLY A 336 21.94 -10.92 -11.68
N THR A 337 22.34 -9.89 -10.95
CA THR A 337 23.29 -8.87 -11.38
C THR A 337 24.45 -9.53 -12.11
N THR A 338 24.52 -9.37 -13.43
CA THR A 338 25.76 -9.66 -14.16
C THR A 338 26.72 -8.52 -13.85
N THR A 339 27.46 -8.67 -12.77
CA THR A 339 28.65 -7.88 -12.50
C THR A 339 29.62 -8.12 -13.65
N THR A 340 29.77 -7.13 -14.54
CA THR A 340 30.84 -7.12 -15.54
C THR A 340 32.14 -6.82 -14.81
N THR A 341 32.76 -7.86 -14.25
CA THR A 341 34.14 -7.78 -13.74
C THR A 341 35.06 -7.75 -14.95
N THR A 342 35.59 -6.57 -15.27
CA THR A 342 36.69 -6.44 -16.23
C THR A 342 37.96 -7.00 -15.58
N THR A 343 38.22 -8.28 -15.80
CA THR A 343 39.49 -8.93 -15.42
C THR A 343 40.53 -8.61 -16.48
N THR A 344 41.37 -7.60 -16.22
CA THR A 344 42.60 -7.36 -16.98
C THR A 344 43.56 -8.52 -16.72
N ALA A 345 43.62 -9.46 -17.66
CA ALA A 345 44.58 -10.55 -17.63
C ALA A 345 46.00 -10.02 -17.86
N SER A 346 46.81 -10.01 -16.80
CA SER A 346 48.25 -9.76 -16.88
C SER A 346 48.93 -11.00 -17.48
N THR A 347 49.39 -10.89 -18.72
CA THR A 347 50.13 -11.93 -19.43
C THR A 347 51.54 -12.04 -18.88
N THR A 348 51.80 -13.05 -18.05
CA THR A 348 53.16 -13.45 -17.65
C THR A 348 53.86 -14.13 -18.82
N THR A 349 54.73 -13.41 -19.52
CA THR A 349 55.63 -14.00 -20.52
C THR A 349 56.98 -14.26 -19.85
N THR A 350 57.23 -15.53 -19.58
CA THR A 350 58.54 -16.06 -19.18
C THR A 350 59.46 -16.02 -20.40
N THR A 351 60.57 -15.26 -20.33
CA THR A 351 61.65 -15.37 -21.29
C THR A 351 62.99 -15.46 -20.55
N THR A 352 63.53 -16.66 -20.54
CA THR A 352 64.91 -16.98 -20.15
C THR A 352 65.82 -16.63 -21.33
N SER A 353 66.85 -15.79 -21.12
CA SER A 353 68.10 -15.88 -21.88
C SER A 353 69.22 -14.97 -21.36
N THR A 354 70.27 -15.64 -20.88
CA THR A 354 71.71 -15.41 -21.13
C THR A 354 72.33 -14.02 -20.99
N THR A 355 73.18 -13.95 -19.96
CA THR A 355 74.43 -13.20 -19.78
C THR A 355 75.14 -12.73 -21.06
N SER A 356 75.51 -11.44 -21.10
CA SER A 356 76.70 -10.93 -21.77
C SER A 356 77.21 -9.65 -21.09
N THR A 357 78.52 -9.57 -21.03
CA THR A 357 79.38 -8.71 -20.20
C THR A 357 79.70 -7.37 -20.87
N THR A 358 80.28 -6.44 -20.10
CA THR A 358 81.05 -5.22 -20.49
C THR A 358 80.23 -4.01 -20.99
N THR A 359 80.48 -2.74 -20.64
CA THR A 359 81.67 -2.03 -20.12
C THR A 359 81.26 -0.67 -19.51
N THR A 360 82.09 -0.19 -18.57
CA THR A 360 82.21 1.16 -17.98
C THR A 360 82.20 2.35 -18.95
N SER A 361 81.73 3.53 -18.52
CA SER A 361 82.53 4.77 -18.38
C SER A 361 81.74 5.97 -17.81
N ALA A 362 82.50 6.84 -17.13
CA ALA A 362 82.13 7.96 -16.27
C ALA A 362 81.66 9.26 -16.96
N GLY A 363 81.08 10.18 -16.17
CA GLY A 363 81.50 11.60 -16.21
C GLY A 363 80.41 12.67 -16.08
N GLY A 364 80.55 13.54 -15.05
CA GLY A 364 80.05 14.93 -15.02
C GLY A 364 78.72 15.13 -14.29
N SER A 365 78.66 15.53 -13.02
CA SER A 365 78.96 16.85 -12.43
C SER A 365 77.98 17.94 -12.89
N GLY A 366 77.19 18.50 -11.95
CA GLY A 366 76.25 19.59 -12.23
C GLY A 366 75.29 19.92 -11.09
N THR A 367 75.82 20.59 -10.07
CA THR A 367 75.18 21.18 -8.89
C THR A 367 74.05 22.19 -9.19
N SER A 368 72.94 22.16 -8.44
CA SER A 368 72.31 23.31 -7.73
C SER A 368 70.93 22.87 -7.15
N THR A 369 70.73 22.75 -5.82
CA THR A 369 70.22 23.79 -4.86
C THR A 369 68.94 24.47 -5.37
N ALA A 370 67.79 24.57 -4.69
CA ALA A 370 67.33 24.47 -3.30
C ALA A 370 65.80 24.10 -3.35
N GLN A 371 65.21 23.25 -2.49
CA GLN A 371 64.84 23.46 -1.07
C GLN A 371 63.98 24.73 -0.88
N SER A 372 62.82 24.79 -0.22
CA SER A 372 61.81 23.88 0.37
C SER A 372 60.66 24.78 0.86
N SER A 373 59.48 24.21 1.12
CA SER A 373 58.56 24.47 2.28
C SER A 373 58.15 25.92 2.62
N VAL A 374 56.99 26.29 3.18
CA VAL A 374 56.20 25.80 4.33
C VAL A 374 54.93 26.67 4.32
N SER A 375 53.73 26.12 4.53
CA SER A 375 52.90 26.21 5.76
C SER A 375 52.33 27.59 6.17
N SER A 376 50.99 27.65 6.15
CA SER A 376 50.06 28.01 7.25
C SER A 376 50.07 29.38 7.96
N ALA A 377 48.85 29.95 8.01
CA ALA A 377 48.13 30.49 9.19
C ALA A 377 47.90 32.02 9.36
N SER A 378 46.68 32.32 9.83
CA SER A 378 46.16 33.50 10.58
C SER A 378 46.00 34.84 9.80
N SER A 379 44.95 35.67 9.94
CA SER A 379 44.22 36.14 11.14
C SER A 379 42.95 36.97 10.79
N ALA A 380 42.10 37.25 11.81
CA ALA A 380 41.28 38.46 12.05
C ALA A 380 39.97 38.67 11.22
N SER A 381 38.76 38.49 11.78
CA SER A 381 37.98 39.30 12.76
C SER A 381 37.20 40.48 12.16
N THR A 382 35.86 40.43 12.18
CA THR A 382 35.00 41.61 12.43
C THR A 382 33.65 41.17 13.00
N ALA A 383 33.21 41.86 14.05
CA ALA A 383 31.98 41.66 14.79
C ALA A 383 30.79 42.43 14.18
N SER A 384 29.57 41.96 14.42
CA SER A 384 28.46 42.83 14.82
C SER A 384 27.37 42.05 15.53
N ALA A 385 26.99 42.61 16.67
CA ALA A 385 26.01 42.08 17.60
C ALA A 385 24.59 42.56 17.28
N SER A 386 23.67 41.85 17.91
CA SER A 386 22.22 41.92 17.97
C SER A 386 21.61 43.26 18.36
N THR A 387 20.33 43.44 18.02
CA THR A 387 19.34 43.98 18.96
C THR A 387 17.92 43.51 18.63
N THR A 388 17.28 42.97 19.66
CA THR A 388 15.87 42.61 19.83
C THR A 388 14.97 43.84 19.97
N SER A 389 13.69 43.73 19.60
CA SER A 389 12.58 44.50 20.22
C SER A 389 11.24 43.86 19.89
N ALA A 390 10.59 43.31 20.91
CA ALA A 390 9.18 42.98 20.93
C ALA A 390 8.37 44.23 21.36
N THR A 391 7.12 44.35 20.93
CA THR A 391 6.13 45.19 21.62
C THR A 391 4.74 44.61 21.44
N ALA A 392 4.06 44.39 22.57
CA ALA A 392 2.68 43.98 22.70
C ALA A 392 1.85 45.12 23.30
N SER A 393 0.54 45.19 22.97
CA SER A 393 -0.61 45.68 23.77
C SER A 393 -1.85 45.70 22.84
N ALA A 394 -2.95 44.96 23.06
CA ALA A 394 -4.03 45.13 24.07
C ALA A 394 -4.75 46.50 23.90
N THR A 395 -6.08 46.71 23.85
CA THR A 395 -7.27 45.99 24.37
C THR A 395 -8.58 46.65 23.83
N SER A 396 -9.72 45.94 23.89
CA SER A 396 -11.13 46.42 24.10
C SER A 396 -11.87 47.23 23.00
N ALA A 397 -13.20 47.27 22.85
CA ALA A 397 -14.38 46.44 23.20
C ALA A 397 -15.65 47.12 22.58
N THR A 398 -16.72 46.34 22.37
CA THR A 398 -18.17 46.67 22.36
C THR A 398 -18.86 47.53 21.27
N ALA A 399 -19.82 46.83 20.62
CA ALA A 399 -21.27 47.12 20.46
C ALA A 399 -21.84 48.08 19.37
N SER A 400 -22.85 47.53 18.65
CA SER A 400 -24.21 48.07 18.42
C SER A 400 -24.61 48.62 17.03
N THR A 401 -25.62 47.92 16.44
CA THR A 401 -26.87 48.39 15.77
C THR A 401 -26.89 49.22 14.48
N GLY A 402 -27.83 48.83 13.59
CA GLY A 402 -28.45 49.63 12.51
C GLY A 402 -28.11 49.08 11.12
N ASP A 403 -28.94 48.33 10.39
CA ASP A 403 -30.34 48.50 9.92
C ASP A 403 -30.50 49.54 8.80
N THR A 404 -31.45 49.26 7.89
CA THR A 404 -31.83 49.91 6.60
C THR A 404 -31.07 49.44 5.35
N ASP A 405 -31.67 49.26 4.18
CA ASP A 405 -33.03 48.90 3.72
C ASP A 405 -32.91 48.81 2.19
N ASP A 406 -33.78 48.02 1.56
CA ASP A 406 -34.33 48.16 0.20
C ASP A 406 -33.45 48.50 -1.02
N THR A 407 -33.42 47.62 -2.05
CA THR A 407 -34.35 47.72 -3.20
C THR A 407 -34.13 46.61 -4.26
N ASP A 408 -35.22 45.89 -4.54
CA ASP A 408 -35.78 45.43 -5.84
C ASP A 408 -34.85 45.07 -7.03
N ALA A 409 -34.93 43.84 -7.55
CA ALA A 409 -35.84 43.39 -8.64
C ALA A 409 -35.51 44.06 -9.99
N SER A 410 -35.24 43.36 -11.10
CA SER A 410 -36.10 42.37 -11.74
C SER A 410 -35.50 41.96 -13.12
N THR A 411 -35.77 40.72 -13.53
CA THR A 411 -36.06 40.20 -14.89
C THR A 411 -35.47 40.80 -16.18
N ALA A 412 -34.89 39.92 -17.02
CA ALA A 412 -35.30 39.59 -18.40
C ALA A 412 -34.35 38.45 -18.90
N SER A 413 -34.75 37.24 -19.31
CA SER A 413 -35.67 36.82 -20.37
C SER A 413 -35.38 37.44 -21.73
N THR A 414 -34.55 36.77 -22.53
CA THR A 414 -34.66 36.76 -24.00
C THR A 414 -34.42 35.36 -24.54
N SER A 415 -35.40 34.94 -25.33
CA SER A 415 -35.54 33.68 -26.04
C SER A 415 -34.88 33.69 -27.42
N SER A 416 -34.67 32.47 -27.92
CA SER A 416 -34.78 32.02 -29.33
C SER A 416 -33.82 32.59 -30.38
N MET A 417 -32.98 31.71 -30.93
CA MET A 417 -33.02 31.42 -32.37
C MET A 417 -32.87 29.92 -32.63
N GLU A 418 -33.78 29.43 -33.46
CA GLU A 418 -33.87 28.08 -34.02
C GLU A 418 -32.69 27.81 -34.98
N SER A 419 -32.27 26.56 -35.07
CA SER A 419 -31.93 25.96 -36.35
C SER A 419 -32.14 24.46 -36.30
N THR A 420 -33.29 24.06 -36.86
CA THR A 420 -33.64 22.72 -37.28
C THR A 420 -32.72 22.21 -38.39
N THR A 421 -32.14 21.02 -38.24
CA THR A 421 -32.01 20.05 -39.34
C THR A 421 -32.16 18.63 -38.82
N SER A 422 -32.95 17.90 -39.59
CA SER A 422 -33.59 16.60 -39.42
C SER A 422 -32.73 15.39 -39.78
N PHE A 423 -32.97 14.28 -39.06
CA PHE A 423 -33.05 12.87 -39.50
C PHE A 423 -31.83 12.22 -40.20
N VAL A 424 -31.28 11.15 -39.59
CA VAL A 424 -31.50 9.74 -39.99
C VAL A 424 -31.37 8.87 -38.74
N ALA A 425 -32.40 8.08 -38.45
CA ALA A 425 -32.36 6.98 -37.48
C ALA A 425 -31.75 5.76 -38.17
N ASP A 426 -30.78 5.10 -37.52
CA ASP A 426 -30.42 3.73 -37.86
C ASP A 426 -30.51 2.85 -36.61
N SER A 427 -31.19 1.73 -36.78
CA SER A 427 -31.52 0.78 -35.72
C SER A 427 -30.33 -0.15 -35.42
N PRO A 428 -30.26 -0.73 -34.22
CA PRO A 428 -29.13 -1.58 -33.83
C PRO A 428 -29.23 -2.96 -34.51
N THR A 429 -28.19 -3.32 -35.25
CA THR A 429 -27.93 -4.69 -35.67
C THR A 429 -27.48 -5.53 -34.47
N THR A 430 -28.32 -6.49 -34.10
CA THR A 430 -28.00 -7.65 -33.28
C THR A 430 -26.78 -8.38 -33.84
N VAL A 431 -25.68 -8.41 -33.09
CA VAL A 431 -24.58 -9.36 -33.28
C VAL A 431 -24.67 -10.40 -32.18
N THR A 432 -25.19 -11.57 -32.54
CA THR A 432 -25.05 -12.81 -31.78
C THR A 432 -23.61 -13.30 -31.93
N SER A 433 -22.80 -13.23 -30.87
CA SER A 433 -21.54 -13.95 -30.80
C SER A 433 -21.77 -15.32 -30.18
N GLU A 434 -21.75 -16.34 -31.05
CA GLU A 434 -21.71 -17.74 -30.67
C GLU A 434 -20.37 -18.08 -30.00
N ALA A 435 -20.45 -18.68 -28.83
CA ALA A 435 -19.33 -19.31 -28.14
C ALA A 435 -18.83 -20.50 -28.97
N THR A 436 -17.66 -20.37 -29.58
CA THR A 436 -16.95 -21.51 -30.19
C THR A 436 -16.02 -22.13 -29.15
N SER A 437 -16.48 -23.19 -28.51
CA SER A 437 -15.66 -24.11 -27.73
C SER A 437 -14.66 -24.83 -28.65
N ARG A 438 -13.37 -24.55 -28.52
CA ARG A 438 -12.31 -25.40 -29.08
C ARG A 438 -11.82 -26.36 -28.00
N GLY A 439 -12.42 -27.55 -27.98
CA GLY A 439 -11.85 -28.73 -27.34
C GLY A 439 -10.66 -29.22 -28.15
N PHE A 440 -9.48 -29.22 -27.53
CA PHE A 440 -8.34 -29.97 -28.02
C PHE A 440 -8.45 -31.42 -27.53
N ALA A 441 -8.75 -32.32 -28.46
CA ALA A 441 -8.63 -33.75 -28.28
C ALA A 441 -7.14 -34.14 -28.32
N LEU A 442 -6.65 -34.74 -27.24
CA LEU A 442 -5.44 -35.57 -27.29
C LEU A 442 -5.86 -37.03 -27.11
N GLN A 443 -5.60 -37.80 -28.16
CA GLN A 443 -5.79 -39.23 -28.24
C GLN A 443 -4.94 -39.95 -27.19
N GLY A 444 -5.55 -40.96 -26.57
CA GLY A 444 -4.85 -41.87 -25.68
C GLY A 444 -3.87 -42.77 -26.42
N SER A 445 -2.88 -43.24 -25.65
CA SER A 445 -2.29 -44.55 -25.88
C SER A 445 -2.07 -45.23 -24.54
N ILE A 446 -2.61 -46.44 -24.50
CA ILE A 446 -2.70 -47.40 -23.43
C ILE A 446 -1.32 -48.01 -23.16
N LEU A 447 -0.91 -48.10 -21.89
CA LEU A 447 -0.16 -49.25 -21.41
C LEU A 447 -0.45 -49.48 -19.92
N MET A 448 -1.35 -50.43 -19.66
CA MET A 448 -1.51 -51.09 -18.37
C MET A 448 -0.30 -51.99 -18.11
N ALA A 449 0.30 -51.88 -16.92
CA ALA A 449 1.07 -52.95 -16.32
C ALA A 449 0.48 -53.25 -14.93
N LEU A 450 -0.29 -54.34 -14.88
CA LEU A 450 -0.72 -55.02 -13.67
C LEU A 450 0.49 -55.68 -13.01
N CYS A 451 0.62 -55.54 -11.70
CA CYS A 451 1.23 -56.57 -10.85
C CYS A 451 0.60 -56.51 -9.47
N SER A 452 -0.38 -57.38 -9.26
CA SER A 452 -0.87 -57.80 -7.95
C SER A 452 0.11 -58.82 -7.36
N PHE A 453 0.46 -58.70 -6.09
CA PHE A 453 0.79 -59.86 -5.26
C PHE A 453 0.35 -59.65 -3.80
N SER A 454 -0.63 -60.48 -3.46
CA SER A 454 -1.13 -61.08 -2.20
C SER A 454 -0.57 -60.72 -0.81
N LEU A 455 -1.54 -60.57 0.11
CA LEU A 455 -1.65 -61.08 1.48
C LEU A 455 -0.37 -61.38 2.28
N LEU A 456 -0.15 -60.60 3.34
CA LEU A 456 -0.30 -61.00 4.76
C LEU A 456 -0.36 -59.76 5.66
#